data_AF-A0A6B3FEG2-F1
#
_entry.id   AF-A0A6B3FEG2-F1
#
_cell.length_a   1.000
_cell.length_b   1.000
_cell.length_c   1.000
_cell.angle_alpha   90.00
_cell.angle_beta   90.00
_cell.angle_gamma   90.00
#
_symmetry.space_group_name_H-M   'P 1'
#
loop_
_entity.id
_entity.type
_entity.pdbx_description
1 polymer ?
#
loop_
_entity_poly.entity_id
_entity_poly.type
_entity_poly.pdbx_seq_one_letter_code
_entity_poly.pdbx_strand_id
1 'polypeptide(L)'
;RSIGGFIHSRKRSGVASGPSLVDMLAGLELDTMGAEGGIDGRCILLEEEWASVLKTQKKCSKFSTMFRTAWDGKPISNRTKKDGLQSVAQPLLGFHAHITPGEWGKYVSSSEALGGSYNRLLPVLVERSKMLPYNNRWVVPDTSAIRDAYDWSLEEDRVMRFSAEAGERFDEIRALVEDRMAELPELLASYMERSAEQVQRVAAVLSATEMAEEISRDAVEAAWSFVSYSMASVEKLVKDAANNNEGAKPMKTPEDLVREVLARYGGKAKSSDLLRPLWGKLNAAALKETVEGMDDVRTWSERTGGRGAPSIMYELIDAEEPEVGAQVIEFDHHKSKVKPIPEPRVAVSNIFEGLI
;
A
#
# COMPACT_ATOMS: atom_id res chain seq x y z
N ARG A 1 -21.28 -22.70 -18.57
CA ARG A 1 -21.73 -21.33 -19.00
C ARG A 1 -20.48 -20.49 -19.33
N SER A 2 -20.49 -19.43 -20.16
CA SER A 2 -19.23 -18.71 -20.43
C SER A 2 -18.87 -17.73 -19.30
N ILE A 3 -17.69 -17.88 -18.69
CA ILE A 3 -17.17 -16.98 -17.64
C ILE A 3 -17.15 -15.53 -18.15
N GLY A 4 -16.70 -15.32 -19.39
CA GLY A 4 -16.65 -13.99 -19.99
C GLY A 4 -18.02 -13.33 -20.12
N GLY A 5 -19.06 -14.09 -20.49
CA GLY A 5 -20.43 -13.59 -20.54
C GLY A 5 -20.97 -13.21 -19.16
N PHE A 6 -20.66 -14.00 -18.14
CA PHE A 6 -21.01 -13.70 -16.75
C PHE A 6 -20.32 -12.41 -16.26
N ILE A 7 -19.00 -12.29 -16.43
CA ILE A 7 -18.27 -11.09 -16.02
C ILE A 7 -18.81 -9.86 -16.75
N HIS A 8 -19.09 -9.96 -18.06
CA HIS A 8 -19.64 -8.87 -18.84
C HIS A 8 -21.00 -8.40 -18.32
N SER A 9 -21.91 -9.31 -17.95
CA SER A 9 -23.24 -8.95 -17.45
C SER A 9 -23.22 -8.43 -16.02
N ARG A 10 -22.24 -8.84 -15.19
CA ARG A 10 -22.14 -8.48 -13.76
C ARG A 10 -21.18 -7.33 -13.45
N LYS A 11 -20.30 -6.95 -14.38
CA LYS A 11 -19.39 -5.82 -14.21
C LYS A 11 -20.18 -4.51 -14.15
N ARG A 12 -19.86 -3.67 -13.17
CA ARG A 12 -20.37 -2.31 -12.99
C ARG A 12 -19.21 -1.38 -12.61
N SER A 13 -19.38 -0.08 -12.79
CA SER A 13 -18.37 0.94 -12.44
C SER A 13 -19.04 2.31 -12.22
N GLY A 14 -18.28 3.30 -11.77
CA GLY A 14 -18.72 4.67 -11.60
C GLY A 14 -19.67 4.90 -10.42
N VAL A 15 -19.68 4.03 -9.41
CA VAL A 15 -20.62 4.16 -8.29
C VAL A 15 -20.08 5.11 -7.23
N ALA A 16 -20.59 6.34 -7.26
CA ALA A 16 -20.08 7.44 -6.46
C ALA A 16 -20.95 7.82 -5.24
N SER A 17 -22.08 7.14 -5.00
CA SER A 17 -22.96 7.42 -3.87
C SER A 17 -23.62 6.17 -3.28
N GLY A 18 -23.98 6.20 -1.99
CA GLY A 18 -24.67 5.09 -1.33
C GLY A 18 -26.03 4.75 -1.99
N PRO A 19 -26.88 5.75 -2.27
CA PRO A 19 -28.10 5.55 -3.07
C PRO A 19 -27.86 4.85 -4.40
N SER A 20 -26.91 5.32 -5.21
CA SER A 20 -26.61 4.69 -6.51
C SER A 20 -26.09 3.26 -6.38
N LEU A 21 -25.43 2.92 -5.27
CA LEU A 21 -25.02 1.54 -4.99
C LEU A 21 -26.24 0.62 -4.78
N VAL A 22 -27.24 1.07 -4.02
CA VAL A 22 -28.48 0.32 -3.81
C VAL A 22 -29.23 0.16 -5.12
N ASP A 23 -29.45 1.27 -5.85
CA ASP A 23 -30.23 1.28 -7.07
C ASP A 23 -29.60 0.34 -8.13
N MET A 24 -28.26 0.32 -8.21
CA MET A 24 -27.53 -0.57 -9.11
C MET A 24 -27.65 -2.05 -8.73
N LEU A 25 -27.51 -2.39 -7.45
CA LEU A 25 -27.63 -3.78 -6.99
C LEU A 25 -29.07 -4.29 -7.08
N ALA A 26 -30.05 -3.46 -6.76
CA ALA A 26 -31.46 -3.79 -6.92
C ALA A 26 -31.85 -3.97 -8.40
N GLY A 27 -31.26 -3.17 -9.29
CA GLY A 27 -31.42 -3.33 -10.74
C GLY A 27 -30.92 -4.69 -11.22
N LEU A 28 -29.78 -5.17 -10.72
CA LEU A 28 -29.26 -6.50 -11.06
C LEU A 28 -30.18 -7.64 -10.62
N GLU A 29 -30.74 -7.57 -9.41
CA GLU A 29 -31.73 -8.55 -8.93
C GLU A 29 -32.97 -8.54 -9.84
N LEU A 30 -33.47 -7.34 -10.18
CA LEU A 30 -34.62 -7.16 -11.04
C LEU A 30 -34.40 -7.69 -12.46
N ASP A 31 -33.23 -7.45 -13.06
CA ASP A 31 -32.86 -7.91 -14.40
C ASP A 31 -32.89 -9.45 -14.52
N THR A 32 -32.67 -10.14 -13.39
CA THR A 32 -32.70 -11.61 -13.31
C THR A 32 -34.02 -12.16 -12.80
N MET A 33 -34.95 -11.30 -12.41
CA MET A 33 -36.24 -11.71 -11.89
C MET A 33 -37.04 -12.43 -12.99
N GLY A 34 -37.24 -13.74 -12.81
CA GLY A 34 -37.92 -14.60 -13.80
C GLY A 34 -37.00 -15.30 -14.79
N ALA A 35 -35.68 -15.15 -14.67
CA ALA A 35 -34.74 -16.02 -15.36
C ALA A 35 -34.82 -17.46 -14.82
N GLU A 36 -34.49 -18.45 -15.66
CA GLU A 36 -34.53 -19.88 -15.30
C GLU A 36 -33.66 -20.22 -14.08
N GLY A 37 -32.59 -19.44 -13.83
CA GLY A 37 -31.71 -19.57 -12.66
C GLY A 37 -32.14 -18.76 -11.43
N GLY A 38 -33.32 -18.12 -11.45
CA GLY A 38 -33.80 -17.27 -10.37
C GLY A 38 -33.09 -15.92 -10.27
N ILE A 39 -33.32 -15.23 -9.16
CA ILE A 39 -32.70 -13.94 -8.86
C ILE A 39 -31.21 -14.15 -8.58
N ASP A 40 -30.35 -13.42 -9.28
CA ASP A 40 -28.90 -13.44 -9.09
C ASP A 40 -28.36 -12.00 -9.06
N GLY A 41 -28.13 -11.52 -7.84
CA GLY A 41 -27.62 -10.17 -7.54
C GLY A 41 -26.09 -10.05 -7.52
N ARG A 42 -25.34 -11.07 -7.98
CA ARG A 42 -23.86 -11.01 -8.01
C ARG A 42 -23.39 -9.86 -8.88
N CYS A 43 -22.55 -9.00 -8.31
CA CYS A 43 -21.99 -7.81 -8.96
C CYS A 43 -20.49 -7.77 -8.75
N ILE A 44 -19.74 -7.33 -9.75
CA ILE A 44 -18.35 -6.90 -9.57
C ILE A 44 -18.22 -5.43 -9.95
N LEU A 45 -17.89 -4.59 -8.96
CA LEU A 45 -17.50 -3.22 -9.18
C LEU A 45 -16.03 -3.20 -9.63
N LEU A 46 -15.78 -2.74 -10.86
CA LEU A 46 -14.43 -2.57 -11.40
C LEU A 46 -14.17 -1.08 -11.68
N GLU A 47 -13.34 -0.45 -10.86
CA GLU A 47 -12.95 0.96 -11.00
C GLU A 47 -11.50 1.07 -11.49
N GLU A 48 -11.29 1.41 -12.76
CA GLU A 48 -9.96 1.59 -13.34
C GLU A 48 -9.27 2.88 -12.83
N GLU A 49 -10.05 3.83 -12.30
CA GLU A 49 -9.57 5.13 -11.81
C GLU A 49 -10.24 5.50 -10.48
N TRP A 50 -9.91 4.79 -9.41
CA TRP A 50 -10.63 4.89 -8.13
C TRP A 50 -10.52 6.25 -7.45
N ALA A 51 -9.42 6.97 -7.66
CA ALA A 51 -9.21 8.31 -7.10
C ALA A 51 -10.32 9.29 -7.50
N SER A 52 -10.78 9.23 -8.76
CA SER A 52 -11.86 10.06 -9.28
C SER A 52 -13.20 9.78 -8.58
N VAL A 53 -13.43 8.50 -8.27
CA VAL A 53 -14.62 8.00 -7.59
C VAL A 53 -14.59 8.41 -6.12
N LEU A 54 -13.46 8.21 -5.42
CA LEU A 54 -13.26 8.63 -4.01
C LEU A 54 -13.48 10.14 -3.83
N LYS A 55 -13.00 10.97 -4.77
CA LYS A 55 -13.21 12.43 -4.76
C LYS A 55 -14.70 12.80 -4.76
N THR A 56 -15.51 12.02 -5.47
CA THR A 56 -16.96 12.24 -5.52
C THR A 56 -17.66 11.65 -4.29
N GLN A 57 -17.24 10.45 -3.87
CA GLN A 57 -17.76 9.76 -2.67
C GLN A 57 -17.56 10.57 -1.40
N LYS A 58 -16.49 11.37 -1.30
CA LYS A 58 -16.25 12.30 -0.19
C LYS A 58 -17.41 13.27 0.05
N LYS A 59 -18.23 13.55 -0.97
CA LYS A 59 -19.43 14.40 -0.86
C LYS A 59 -20.66 13.64 -0.34
N CYS A 60 -20.60 12.30 -0.25
CA CYS A 60 -21.70 11.43 0.15
C CYS A 60 -21.35 10.65 1.42
N SER A 61 -21.76 11.16 2.57
CA SER A 61 -21.50 10.53 3.89
C SER A 61 -22.08 9.12 4.05
N LYS A 62 -23.02 8.72 3.20
CA LYS A 62 -23.65 7.39 3.24
C LYS A 62 -22.89 6.32 2.46
N PHE A 63 -22.02 6.70 1.52
CA PHE A 63 -21.39 5.74 0.62
C PHE A 63 -20.58 4.69 1.39
N SER A 64 -19.60 5.12 2.20
CA SER A 64 -18.67 4.22 2.90
C SER A 64 -19.42 3.30 3.88
N THR A 65 -20.51 3.76 4.50
CA THR A 65 -21.39 2.92 5.33
C THR A 65 -22.14 1.88 4.51
N MET A 66 -22.80 2.27 3.42
CA MET A 66 -23.57 1.33 2.60
C MET A 66 -22.66 0.33 1.88
N PHE A 67 -21.47 0.75 1.45
CA PHE A 67 -20.46 -0.12 0.87
C PHE A 67 -19.99 -1.19 1.86
N ARG A 68 -19.65 -0.81 3.11
CA ARG A 68 -19.29 -1.77 4.16
C ARG A 68 -20.42 -2.76 4.47
N THR A 69 -21.66 -2.27 4.57
CA THR A 69 -22.85 -3.10 4.81
C THR A 69 -23.09 -4.07 3.66
N ALA A 70 -22.97 -3.61 2.41
CA ALA A 70 -23.12 -4.44 1.23
C ALA A 70 -22.03 -5.52 1.15
N TRP A 71 -20.77 -5.16 1.41
CA TRP A 71 -19.67 -6.11 1.45
C TRP A 71 -19.85 -7.17 2.54
N ASP A 72 -20.40 -6.79 3.70
CA ASP A 72 -20.73 -7.73 4.78
C ASP A 72 -21.96 -8.62 4.46
N GLY A 73 -22.56 -8.50 3.27
CA GLY A 73 -23.76 -9.25 2.87
C GLY A 73 -25.02 -8.86 3.64
N LYS A 74 -25.02 -7.68 4.29
CA LYS A 74 -26.14 -7.20 5.10
C LYS A 74 -27.12 -6.38 4.25
N PRO A 75 -28.43 -6.37 4.61
CA PRO A 75 -29.42 -5.62 3.86
C PRO A 75 -29.06 -4.13 3.73
N ILE A 76 -29.22 -3.60 2.52
CA ILE A 76 -29.09 -2.16 2.23
C ILE A 76 -30.39 -1.67 1.60
N SER A 77 -30.77 -0.43 1.89
CA SER A 77 -31.94 0.18 1.29
C SER A 77 -31.79 1.68 1.06
N ASN A 78 -32.50 2.16 0.07
CA ASN A 78 -32.55 3.56 -0.33
C ASN A 78 -34.01 3.91 -0.65
N ARG A 79 -34.44 5.11 -0.26
CA ARG A 79 -35.78 5.60 -0.56
C ARG A 79 -35.68 6.73 -1.58
N THR A 80 -36.21 6.51 -2.77
CA THR A 80 -36.27 7.52 -3.82
C THR A 80 -37.70 8.03 -3.98
N LYS A 81 -37.85 9.23 -4.56
CA LYS A 81 -39.17 9.81 -4.85
C LYS A 81 -39.90 9.07 -5.98
N LYS A 82 -39.13 8.44 -6.89
CA LYS A 82 -39.63 7.85 -8.14
C LYS A 82 -40.02 6.39 -7.95
N ASP A 83 -39.14 5.60 -7.33
CA ASP A 83 -39.23 4.14 -7.28
C ASP A 83 -39.56 3.62 -5.87
N GLY A 84 -39.82 4.53 -4.91
CA GLY A 84 -40.17 4.17 -3.54
C GLY A 84 -38.99 3.65 -2.75
N LEU A 85 -39.22 2.65 -1.90
CA LEU A 85 -38.16 1.98 -1.15
C LEU A 85 -37.54 0.88 -2.02
N GLN A 86 -36.29 1.07 -2.42
CA GLN A 86 -35.47 0.02 -3.04
C GLN A 86 -34.63 -0.64 -1.94
N SER A 87 -34.58 -1.96 -1.95
CA SER A 87 -33.84 -2.74 -0.95
C SER A 87 -33.23 -3.98 -1.57
N VAL A 88 -32.01 -4.30 -1.15
CA VAL A 88 -31.28 -5.52 -1.49
C VAL A 88 -31.06 -6.27 -0.19
N ALA A 89 -31.66 -7.46 -0.07
CA ALA A 89 -31.68 -8.20 1.20
C ALA A 89 -30.32 -8.87 1.50
N GLN A 90 -29.69 -9.42 0.48
CA GLN A 90 -28.38 -10.09 0.58
C GLN A 90 -27.47 -9.63 -0.56
N PRO A 91 -26.81 -8.46 -0.41
CA PRO A 91 -25.91 -7.97 -1.44
C PRO A 91 -24.75 -8.94 -1.69
N LEU A 92 -24.51 -9.26 -2.97
CA LEU A 92 -23.39 -10.09 -3.42
C LEU A 92 -22.42 -9.23 -4.24
N LEU A 93 -21.56 -8.50 -3.54
CA LEU A 93 -20.69 -7.48 -4.11
C LEU A 93 -19.24 -7.95 -4.13
N GLY A 94 -18.60 -7.93 -5.30
CA GLY A 94 -17.15 -7.94 -5.50
C GLY A 94 -16.64 -6.53 -5.80
N PHE A 95 -15.43 -6.20 -5.37
CA PHE A 95 -14.80 -4.90 -5.63
C PHE A 95 -13.35 -5.06 -6.07
N HIS A 96 -13.03 -4.48 -7.22
CA HIS A 96 -11.68 -4.41 -7.77
C HIS A 96 -11.47 -2.97 -8.23
N ALA A 97 -10.43 -2.33 -7.73
CA ALA A 97 -10.14 -0.96 -8.08
C ALA A 97 -8.65 -0.71 -8.26
N HIS A 98 -8.31 0.22 -9.16
CA HIS A 98 -6.95 0.67 -9.40
C HIS A 98 -6.79 2.10 -8.88
N ILE A 99 -5.66 2.36 -8.24
CA ILE A 99 -5.29 3.67 -7.71
C ILE A 99 -3.77 3.79 -7.70
N THR A 100 -3.26 4.97 -8.02
CA THR A 100 -1.82 5.22 -7.97
C THR A 100 -1.35 5.49 -6.53
N PRO A 101 -0.10 5.17 -6.16
CA PRO A 101 0.42 5.46 -4.83
C PRO A 101 0.33 6.95 -4.44
N GLY A 102 0.55 7.86 -5.40
CA GLY A 102 0.47 9.30 -5.17
C GLY A 102 -0.96 9.81 -4.88
N GLU A 103 -1.98 9.12 -5.39
CA GLU A 103 -3.38 9.45 -5.13
C GLU A 103 -3.95 8.74 -3.90
N TRP A 104 -3.43 7.55 -3.56
CA TRP A 104 -3.78 6.82 -2.35
C TRP A 104 -3.70 7.72 -1.12
N GLY A 105 -2.55 8.36 -0.89
CA GLY A 105 -2.35 9.24 0.27
C GLY A 105 -3.27 10.48 0.29
N LYS A 106 -3.81 10.89 -0.87
CA LYS A 106 -4.68 12.06 -0.99
C LYS A 106 -6.16 11.72 -0.74
N TYR A 107 -6.59 10.54 -1.16
CA TYR A 107 -8.01 10.19 -1.22
C TYR A 107 -8.44 9.08 -0.26
N VAL A 108 -7.52 8.19 0.13
CA VAL A 108 -7.79 7.16 1.13
C VAL A 108 -7.61 7.78 2.52
N SER A 109 -8.71 8.29 3.09
CA SER A 109 -8.67 9.05 4.33
C SER A 109 -8.50 8.18 5.57
N SER A 110 -7.74 8.68 6.56
CA SER A 110 -7.59 8.02 7.86
C SER A 110 -8.92 7.83 8.59
N SER A 111 -9.86 8.77 8.46
CA SER A 111 -11.20 8.66 9.05
C SER A 111 -12.01 7.49 8.50
N GLU A 112 -11.88 7.17 7.21
CA GLU A 112 -12.58 6.03 6.61
C GLU A 112 -11.89 4.71 6.91
N ALA A 113 -10.56 4.74 7.06
CA ALA A 113 -9.75 3.62 7.52
C ALA A 113 -10.16 3.20 8.94
N LEU A 114 -10.22 4.15 9.87
CA LEU A 114 -10.68 3.94 11.25
C LEU A 114 -12.16 3.54 11.33
N GLY A 115 -12.96 3.90 10.33
CA GLY A 115 -14.33 3.38 10.17
C GLY A 115 -14.39 1.93 9.67
N GLY A 116 -13.26 1.30 9.36
CA GLY A 116 -13.18 -0.05 8.80
C GLY A 116 -13.60 -0.14 7.34
N SER A 117 -13.60 0.95 6.57
CA SER A 117 -13.96 0.86 5.14
C SER A 117 -12.91 0.09 4.35
N TYR A 118 -11.64 0.27 4.73
CA TYR A 118 -10.50 -0.28 4.00
C TYR A 118 -9.99 -1.61 4.55
N ASN A 119 -10.36 -2.01 5.78
CA ASN A 119 -10.05 -3.35 6.32
C ASN A 119 -10.77 -4.50 5.59
N ARG A 120 -11.70 -4.17 4.69
CA ARG A 120 -12.40 -5.11 3.80
C ARG A 120 -11.70 -5.32 2.47
N LEU A 121 -10.69 -4.50 2.16
CA LEU A 121 -9.94 -4.55 0.92
C LEU A 121 -8.60 -5.23 1.14
N LEU A 122 -8.02 -5.77 0.07
CA LEU A 122 -6.66 -6.28 0.04
C LEU A 122 -5.84 -5.43 -0.94
N PRO A 123 -5.27 -4.28 -0.51
CA PRO A 123 -4.42 -3.47 -1.35
C PRO A 123 -3.17 -4.26 -1.74
N VAL A 124 -2.89 -4.34 -3.04
CA VAL A 124 -1.69 -5.00 -3.57
C VAL A 124 -0.88 -3.94 -4.29
N LEU A 125 0.30 -3.61 -3.78
CA LEU A 125 1.21 -2.72 -4.48
C LEU A 125 1.83 -3.49 -5.65
N VAL A 126 1.66 -2.99 -6.87
CA VAL A 126 2.20 -3.62 -8.08
C VAL A 126 3.21 -2.68 -8.72
N GLU A 127 4.37 -3.22 -9.09
CA GLU A 127 5.40 -2.50 -9.83
C GLU A 127 5.81 -3.28 -11.08
N ARG A 128 6.29 -2.55 -12.08
CA ARG A 128 6.74 -3.15 -13.34
C ARG A 128 7.97 -4.02 -13.07
N SER A 129 7.80 -5.34 -13.20
CA SER A 129 8.91 -6.29 -13.00
C SER A 129 9.84 -6.42 -14.22
N LYS A 130 9.32 -6.25 -15.44
CA LYS A 130 10.08 -6.40 -16.69
C LYS A 130 9.63 -5.40 -17.76
N MET A 131 10.52 -5.03 -18.69
CA MET A 131 10.14 -4.41 -19.96
C MET A 131 9.94 -5.49 -21.01
N LEU A 132 8.76 -5.53 -21.62
CA LEU A 132 8.51 -6.41 -22.74
C LEU A 132 9.06 -5.78 -24.03
N PRO A 133 9.77 -6.54 -24.89
CA PRO A 133 10.19 -6.04 -26.19
C PRO A 133 8.98 -5.84 -27.12
N TYR A 134 9.12 -4.99 -28.14
CA TYR A 134 8.02 -4.65 -29.07
C TYR A 134 7.43 -5.89 -29.78
N ASN A 135 8.22 -6.94 -29.94
CA ASN A 135 7.85 -8.19 -30.60
C ASN A 135 7.36 -9.27 -29.63
N ASN A 136 7.15 -8.94 -28.35
CA ASN A 136 6.60 -9.87 -27.38
C ASN A 136 5.20 -10.34 -27.84
N ARG A 137 5.00 -11.65 -27.91
CA ARG A 137 3.70 -12.24 -28.21
C ARG A 137 3.09 -12.80 -26.93
N TRP A 138 1.84 -12.44 -26.67
CA TRP A 138 1.07 -12.99 -25.56
C TRP A 138 0.84 -14.48 -25.82
N VAL A 139 1.23 -15.31 -24.85
CA VAL A 139 0.85 -16.73 -24.82
C VAL A 139 -0.29 -16.84 -23.84
N VAL A 140 -1.49 -17.12 -24.35
CA VAL A 140 -2.64 -17.42 -23.50
C VAL A 140 -2.53 -18.89 -23.11
N PRO A 141 -2.39 -19.22 -21.81
CA PRO A 141 -2.34 -20.61 -21.37
C PRO A 141 -3.70 -21.29 -21.56
N ASP A 142 -3.73 -22.62 -21.44
CA ASP A 142 -5.00 -23.34 -21.34
C ASP A 142 -5.78 -22.86 -20.10
N THR A 143 -7.05 -22.54 -20.29
CA THR A 143 -7.95 -22.03 -19.25
C THR A 143 -9.04 -23.04 -18.88
N SER A 144 -8.96 -24.27 -19.37
CA SER A 144 -9.89 -25.37 -19.08
C SER A 144 -10.11 -25.56 -17.58
N ALA A 145 -9.04 -25.62 -16.78
CA ALA A 145 -9.13 -25.78 -15.34
C ALA A 145 -9.96 -24.69 -14.64
N ILE A 146 -9.83 -23.42 -15.07
CA ILE A 146 -10.61 -22.31 -14.51
C ILE A 146 -12.08 -22.44 -14.88
N ARG A 147 -12.38 -22.88 -16.12
CA ARG A 147 -13.75 -23.14 -16.55
C ARG A 147 -14.36 -24.28 -15.75
N ASP A 148 -13.63 -25.37 -15.57
CA ASP A 148 -14.12 -26.56 -14.88
C ASP A 148 -14.39 -26.24 -13.40
N ALA A 149 -13.51 -25.49 -12.73
CA ALA A 149 -13.73 -24.98 -11.38
C ALA A 149 -14.93 -24.02 -11.29
N TYR A 150 -15.13 -23.16 -12.29
CA TYR A 150 -16.30 -22.27 -12.35
C TYR A 150 -17.60 -23.05 -12.49
N ASP A 151 -17.65 -24.02 -13.42
CA ASP A 151 -18.85 -24.85 -13.60
C ASP A 151 -19.11 -25.68 -12.33
N TRP A 152 -18.08 -26.29 -11.71
CA TRP A 152 -18.18 -26.99 -10.41
C TRP A 152 -18.76 -26.11 -9.29
N SER A 153 -18.36 -24.83 -9.24
CA SER A 153 -18.86 -23.86 -8.24
C SER A 153 -20.33 -23.45 -8.43
N LEU A 154 -20.90 -23.71 -9.62
CA LEU A 154 -22.28 -23.35 -9.96
C LEU A 154 -23.26 -24.52 -9.90
N GLU A 155 -22.77 -25.75 -9.80
CA GLU A 155 -23.59 -26.95 -9.82
C GLU A 155 -24.53 -27.03 -8.60
N GLU A 156 -24.00 -26.74 -7.41
CA GLU A 156 -24.74 -26.77 -6.15
C GLU A 156 -24.08 -25.88 -5.10
N ASP A 157 -24.82 -25.57 -4.04
CA ASP A 157 -24.28 -24.85 -2.89
C ASP A 157 -23.34 -25.76 -2.08
N ARG A 158 -22.12 -25.27 -1.85
CA ARG A 158 -21.07 -26.01 -1.13
C ARG A 158 -20.64 -25.30 0.14
N VAL A 159 -20.22 -26.07 1.13
CA VAL A 159 -19.71 -25.56 2.41
C VAL A 159 -18.25 -25.93 2.54
N MET A 160 -17.38 -24.93 2.43
CA MET A 160 -15.94 -25.09 2.57
C MET A 160 -15.56 -25.27 4.04
N ARG A 161 -14.71 -26.26 4.35
CA ARG A 161 -14.29 -26.57 5.73
C ARG A 161 -12.79 -26.74 5.82
N PHE A 162 -12.17 -26.24 6.89
CA PHE A 162 -10.77 -26.52 7.15
C PHE A 162 -10.55 -28.01 7.42
N SER A 163 -9.44 -28.55 6.91
CA SER A 163 -8.82 -29.74 7.51
C SER A 163 -8.34 -29.40 8.93
N ALA A 164 -8.05 -30.42 9.74
CA ALA A 164 -7.56 -30.21 11.10
C ALA A 164 -6.28 -29.35 11.13
N GLU A 165 -5.27 -29.73 10.31
CA GLU A 165 -4.01 -28.99 10.21
C GLU A 165 -4.18 -27.57 9.66
N ALA A 166 -5.13 -27.36 8.74
CA ALA A 166 -5.44 -26.03 8.21
C ALA A 166 -6.08 -25.13 9.28
N GLY A 167 -6.95 -25.71 10.12
CA GLY A 167 -7.56 -25.01 11.25
C GLY A 167 -6.53 -24.59 12.30
N GLU A 168 -5.64 -25.50 12.69
CA GLU A 168 -4.53 -25.19 13.62
C GLU A 168 -3.65 -24.06 13.07
N ARG A 169 -3.28 -24.15 11.79
CA ARG A 169 -2.47 -23.12 11.15
C ARG A 169 -3.19 -21.78 11.06
N PHE A 170 -4.50 -21.80 10.82
CA PHE A 170 -5.32 -20.60 10.81
C PHE A 170 -5.35 -19.91 12.18
N ASP A 171 -5.45 -20.67 13.27
CA ASP A 171 -5.41 -20.14 14.64
C ASP A 171 -4.06 -19.48 14.96
N GLU A 172 -2.95 -20.09 14.52
CA GLU A 172 -1.62 -19.46 14.62
C GLU A 172 -1.56 -18.13 13.86
N ILE A 173 -2.09 -18.08 12.63
CA ILE A 173 -2.11 -16.85 11.82
C ILE A 173 -2.95 -15.77 12.50
N ARG A 174 -4.09 -16.13 13.12
CA ARG A 174 -4.89 -15.19 13.91
C ARG A 174 -4.06 -14.56 15.02
N ALA A 175 -3.35 -15.38 15.80
CA ALA A 175 -2.48 -14.88 16.87
C ALA A 175 -1.38 -13.95 16.32
N LEU A 176 -0.71 -14.33 15.23
CA LEU A 176 0.33 -13.51 14.59
C LEU A 176 -0.20 -12.15 14.11
N VAL A 177 -1.41 -12.13 13.53
CA VAL A 177 -2.06 -10.88 13.09
C VAL A 177 -2.42 -10.00 14.28
N GLU A 178 -2.95 -10.59 15.36
CA GLU A 178 -3.29 -9.86 16.59
C GLU A 178 -2.05 -9.23 17.25
N ASP A 179 -0.98 -10.01 17.42
CA ASP A 179 0.30 -9.53 17.96
C ASP A 179 0.87 -8.40 17.09
N ARG A 180 0.87 -8.58 15.76
CA ARG A 180 1.36 -7.57 14.83
C ARG A 180 0.55 -6.27 14.91
N MET A 181 -0.77 -6.35 15.01
CA MET A 181 -1.62 -5.17 15.14
C MET A 181 -1.37 -4.41 16.44
N ALA A 182 -1.04 -5.11 17.54
CA ALA A 182 -0.74 -4.49 18.82
C ALA A 182 0.54 -3.63 18.79
N GLU A 183 1.49 -3.96 17.90
CA GLU A 183 2.73 -3.19 17.71
C GLU A 183 2.58 -1.98 16.77
N LEU A 184 1.52 -1.95 15.97
CA LEU A 184 1.35 -0.95 14.92
C LEU A 184 0.62 0.30 15.42
N PRO A 185 0.92 1.49 14.85
CA PRO A 185 0.08 2.68 15.03
C PRO A 185 -1.38 2.39 14.66
N GLU A 186 -2.32 2.97 15.40
CA GLU A 186 -3.78 2.74 15.24
C GLU A 186 -4.25 2.83 13.78
N LEU A 187 -3.78 3.84 13.04
CA LEU A 187 -4.12 4.00 11.63
C LEU A 187 -3.72 2.78 10.80
N LEU A 188 -2.51 2.24 10.98
CA LEU A 188 -2.03 1.07 10.25
C LEU A 188 -2.77 -0.19 10.71
N ALA A 189 -2.94 -0.37 12.02
CA ALA A 189 -3.69 -1.49 12.58
C ALA A 189 -5.12 -1.55 12.04
N SER A 190 -5.77 -0.39 11.86
CA SER A 190 -7.14 -0.30 11.33
C SER A 190 -7.31 -0.92 9.94
N TYR A 191 -6.28 -0.96 9.09
CA TYR A 191 -6.35 -1.65 7.80
C TYR A 191 -6.25 -3.17 7.92
N MET A 192 -5.68 -3.66 9.03
CA MET A 192 -5.32 -5.06 9.21
C MET A 192 -6.34 -5.85 10.04
N GLU A 193 -7.34 -5.19 10.65
CA GLU A 193 -8.33 -5.78 11.56
C GLU A 193 -9.06 -7.02 11.05
N ARG A 194 -9.13 -7.22 9.72
CA ARG A 194 -9.78 -8.39 9.11
C ARG A 194 -8.84 -9.31 8.36
N SER A 195 -7.53 -9.14 8.51
CA SER A 195 -6.54 -9.86 7.71
C SER A 195 -6.71 -11.37 7.85
N ALA A 196 -6.91 -11.88 9.06
CA ALA A 196 -7.18 -13.29 9.29
C ALA A 196 -8.46 -13.77 8.56
N GLU A 197 -9.57 -13.04 8.67
CA GLU A 197 -10.80 -13.38 7.96
C GLU A 197 -10.61 -13.31 6.42
N GLN A 198 -9.72 -12.46 5.91
CA GLN A 198 -9.35 -12.47 4.50
C GLN A 198 -8.53 -13.71 4.13
N VAL A 199 -7.64 -14.20 4.99
CA VAL A 199 -6.91 -15.46 4.77
C VAL A 199 -7.90 -16.61 4.58
N GLN A 200 -8.90 -16.72 5.46
CA GLN A 200 -9.93 -17.75 5.32
C GLN A 200 -10.68 -17.66 3.99
N ARG A 201 -11.11 -16.45 3.59
CA ARG A 201 -11.83 -16.24 2.32
C ARG A 201 -10.97 -16.59 1.11
N VAL A 202 -9.71 -16.16 1.09
CA VAL A 202 -8.78 -16.46 -0.01
C VAL A 202 -8.47 -17.97 -0.06
N ALA A 203 -8.22 -18.61 1.08
CA ALA A 203 -7.96 -20.04 1.15
C ALA A 203 -9.16 -20.87 0.64
N ALA A 204 -10.39 -20.44 0.96
CA ALA A 204 -11.61 -21.05 0.43
C ALA A 204 -11.70 -20.90 -1.10
N VAL A 205 -11.39 -19.73 -1.65
CA VAL A 205 -11.38 -19.52 -3.11
C VAL A 205 -10.32 -20.38 -3.79
N LEU A 206 -9.10 -20.46 -3.23
CA LEU A 206 -8.03 -21.31 -3.76
C LEU A 206 -8.39 -22.79 -3.70
N SER A 207 -9.07 -23.24 -2.66
CA SER A 207 -9.53 -24.64 -2.57
C SER A 207 -10.64 -24.92 -3.58
N ALA A 208 -11.52 -23.94 -3.82
CA ALA A 208 -12.56 -24.03 -4.84
C ALA A 208 -12.00 -24.06 -6.27
N THR A 209 -10.85 -23.41 -6.55
CA THR A 209 -10.19 -23.54 -7.86
C THR A 209 -9.65 -24.94 -8.13
N GLU A 210 -9.40 -25.71 -7.07
CA GLU A 210 -9.03 -27.13 -7.13
C GLU A 210 -10.25 -28.06 -7.00
N MET A 211 -11.47 -27.51 -7.01
CA MET A 211 -12.73 -28.27 -6.86
C MET A 211 -12.80 -29.10 -5.57
N ALA A 212 -12.20 -28.61 -4.49
CA ALA A 212 -12.15 -29.27 -3.18
C ALA A 212 -12.95 -28.49 -2.13
N GLU A 213 -13.84 -29.17 -1.40
CA GLU A 213 -14.58 -28.56 -0.27
C GLU A 213 -13.74 -28.48 1.01
N GLU A 214 -12.68 -29.28 1.11
CA GLU A 214 -11.72 -29.22 2.22
C GLU A 214 -10.63 -28.19 1.92
N ILE A 215 -10.49 -27.22 2.82
CA ILE A 215 -9.43 -26.21 2.79
C ILE A 215 -8.19 -26.82 3.42
N SER A 216 -7.15 -27.01 2.61
CA SER A 216 -5.88 -27.60 3.04
C SER A 216 -4.98 -26.60 3.74
N ARG A 217 -3.96 -27.11 4.46
CA ARG A 217 -2.91 -26.29 5.08
C ARG A 217 -2.17 -25.46 4.03
N ASP A 218 -1.88 -26.04 2.86
CA ASP A 218 -1.20 -25.34 1.76
C ASP A 218 -2.03 -24.18 1.20
N ALA A 219 -3.35 -24.34 1.09
CA ALA A 219 -4.24 -23.26 0.69
C ALA A 219 -4.24 -22.11 1.71
N VAL A 220 -4.17 -22.43 3.01
CA VAL A 220 -4.03 -21.43 4.08
C VAL A 220 -2.69 -20.70 4.01
N GLU A 221 -1.57 -21.40 3.78
CA GLU A 221 -0.25 -20.76 3.65
C GLU A 221 -0.15 -19.88 2.39
N ALA A 222 -0.72 -20.33 1.27
CA ALA A 222 -0.78 -19.53 0.05
C ALA A 222 -1.63 -18.27 0.26
N ALA A 223 -2.79 -18.40 0.90
CA ALA A 223 -3.64 -17.28 1.26
C ALA A 223 -2.93 -16.31 2.23
N TRP A 224 -2.22 -16.83 3.23
CA TRP A 224 -1.44 -16.03 4.16
C TRP A 224 -0.33 -15.25 3.46
N SER A 225 0.38 -15.87 2.53
CA SER A 225 1.42 -15.21 1.73
C SER A 225 0.87 -14.02 0.96
N PHE A 226 -0.34 -14.16 0.38
CA PHE A 226 -1.00 -13.07 -0.33
C PHE A 226 -1.48 -11.95 0.62
N VAL A 227 -2.14 -12.31 1.73
CA VAL A 227 -2.68 -11.32 2.68
C VAL A 227 -1.56 -10.58 3.41
N SER A 228 -0.50 -11.27 3.83
CA SER A 228 0.68 -10.65 4.44
C SER A 228 1.39 -9.70 3.47
N TYR A 229 1.46 -10.02 2.18
CA TYR A 229 1.93 -9.09 1.15
C TYR A 229 1.03 -7.86 1.01
N SER A 230 -0.29 -8.02 1.12
CA SER A 230 -1.23 -6.90 1.15
C SER A 230 -1.01 -6.00 2.37
N MET A 231 -0.79 -6.58 3.55
CA MET A 231 -0.45 -5.84 4.77
C MET A 231 0.83 -5.02 4.58
N ALA A 232 1.89 -5.64 4.04
CA ALA A 232 3.15 -4.95 3.73
C ALA A 232 2.97 -3.82 2.70
N SER A 233 2.08 -4.02 1.72
CA SER A 233 1.71 -3.00 0.73
C SER A 233 1.07 -1.78 1.39
N VAL A 234 0.13 -1.99 2.33
CA VAL A 234 -0.50 -0.90 3.09
C VAL A 234 0.53 -0.14 3.93
N GLU A 235 1.40 -0.86 4.65
CA GLU A 235 2.45 -0.22 5.45
C GLU A 235 3.32 0.70 4.60
N LYS A 236 3.75 0.23 3.42
CA LYS A 236 4.55 1.03 2.48
C LYS A 236 3.77 2.23 1.95
N LEU A 237 2.54 2.03 1.50
CA LEU A 237 1.69 3.11 0.97
C LEU A 237 1.43 4.23 1.99
N VAL A 238 1.19 3.87 3.26
CA VAL A 238 0.96 4.84 4.34
C VAL A 238 2.25 5.57 4.71
N LYS A 239 3.39 4.87 4.78
CA LYS A 239 4.70 5.49 4.99
C LYS A 239 5.06 6.46 3.87
N ASP A 240 4.87 6.05 2.61
CA ASP A 240 5.14 6.88 1.44
C ASP A 240 4.20 8.10 1.40
N ALA A 241 2.92 7.93 1.74
CA ALA A 241 1.97 9.05 1.84
C ALA A 241 2.36 10.07 2.93
N ALA A 242 2.89 9.60 4.07
CA ALA A 242 3.39 10.47 5.13
C ALA A 242 4.63 11.26 4.66
N ASN A 243 5.51 10.63 3.87
CA ASN A 243 6.72 11.24 3.34
C ASN A 243 6.46 12.20 2.16
N ASN A 244 5.47 11.91 1.32
CA ASN A 244 5.15 12.64 0.08
C ASN A 244 4.13 13.78 0.25
N ASN A 245 3.61 14.02 1.45
CA ASN A 245 2.75 15.17 1.70
C ASN A 245 3.59 16.46 1.55
N GLU A 246 3.46 17.13 0.40
CA GLU A 246 4.13 18.39 -0.02
C GLU A 246 3.90 19.62 0.90
N GLY A 247 3.42 19.42 2.13
CA GLY A 247 3.30 20.44 3.18
C GLY A 247 3.68 19.94 4.59
N ALA A 248 3.98 18.65 4.76
CA ALA A 248 4.56 18.15 5.99
C ALA A 248 6.08 18.23 5.83
N LYS A 249 6.75 19.06 6.65
CA LYS A 249 8.20 18.94 6.79
C LYS A 249 8.49 17.47 7.09
N PRO A 250 9.43 16.82 6.39
CA PRO A 250 9.80 15.44 6.69
C PRO A 250 10.00 15.30 8.20
N MET A 251 9.54 14.19 8.77
CA MET A 251 9.71 13.94 10.20
C MET A 251 11.22 13.97 10.47
N LYS A 252 11.69 15.08 11.05
CA LYS A 252 13.12 15.32 11.23
C LYS A 252 13.64 14.30 12.23
N THR A 253 14.69 13.59 11.84
CA THR A 253 15.39 12.68 12.73
C THR A 253 15.96 13.47 13.93
N PRO A 254 16.22 12.83 15.08
CA PRO A 254 16.96 13.44 16.18
C PRO A 254 18.23 14.17 15.72
N GLU A 255 18.98 13.57 14.79
CA GLU A 255 20.21 14.09 14.20
C GLU A 255 19.95 15.37 13.39
N ASP A 256 18.91 15.39 12.54
CA ASP A 256 18.52 16.58 11.77
C ASP A 256 18.10 17.74 12.67
N LEU A 257 17.41 17.43 13.77
CA LEU A 257 17.01 18.43 14.76
C LEU A 257 18.23 19.03 15.46
N VAL A 258 19.23 18.23 15.80
CA VAL A 258 20.50 18.69 16.41
C VAL A 258 21.27 19.58 15.43
N ARG A 259 21.48 19.14 14.18
CA ARG A 259 22.17 19.92 13.13
C ARG A 259 21.50 21.27 12.90
N GLU A 260 20.17 21.28 12.80
CA GLU A 260 19.43 22.52 12.56
C GLU A 260 19.58 23.51 13.71
N VAL A 261 19.51 23.04 14.95
CA VAL A 261 19.68 23.93 16.11
C VAL A 261 21.13 24.42 16.19
N LEU A 262 22.13 23.57 15.98
CA LEU A 262 23.54 24.00 15.93
C LEU A 262 23.78 25.06 14.85
N ALA A 263 23.25 24.86 13.64
CA ALA A 263 23.35 25.82 12.55
C ALA A 263 22.74 27.19 12.91
N ARG A 264 21.61 27.21 13.64
CA ARG A 264 21.00 28.47 14.13
C ARG A 264 21.88 29.21 15.13
N TYR A 265 22.73 28.50 15.88
CA TYR A 265 23.72 29.09 16.78
C TYR A 265 25.09 29.30 16.11
N GLY A 266 25.15 29.32 14.77
CA GLY A 266 26.38 29.56 14.02
C GLY A 266 27.35 28.38 14.06
N GLY A 267 26.83 27.15 14.20
CA GLY A 267 27.61 25.93 14.21
C GLY A 267 28.08 25.47 15.59
N LYS A 268 27.90 26.28 16.65
CA LYS A 268 28.42 25.97 18.00
C LYS A 268 27.46 26.37 19.11
N ALA A 269 27.15 25.46 20.03
CA ALA A 269 26.23 25.71 21.14
C ALA A 269 26.57 24.89 22.40
N LYS A 270 26.14 25.35 23.58
CA LYS A 270 26.17 24.57 24.83
C LYS A 270 24.92 23.70 24.99
N SER A 271 24.98 22.66 25.82
CA SER A 271 23.84 21.76 26.09
C SER A 271 22.51 22.47 26.36
N SER A 272 22.51 23.55 27.17
CA SER A 272 21.29 24.26 27.50
C SER A 272 20.69 25.05 26.33
N ASP A 273 21.52 25.49 25.39
CA ASP A 273 21.10 26.22 24.20
C ASP A 273 20.54 25.26 23.13
N LEU A 274 20.99 23.99 23.12
CA LEU A 274 20.40 22.92 22.31
C LEU A 274 19.09 22.37 22.90
N LEU A 275 19.06 22.09 24.21
CA LEU A 275 17.90 21.49 24.86
C LEU A 275 16.70 22.43 24.92
N ARG A 276 16.91 23.75 24.97
CA ARG A 276 15.81 24.72 25.05
C ARG A 276 14.93 24.75 23.80
N PRO A 277 15.46 24.79 22.56
CA PRO A 277 14.66 24.63 21.32
C PRO A 277 14.17 23.20 21.07
N LEU A 278 14.83 22.20 21.66
CA LEU A 278 14.49 20.77 21.51
C LEU A 278 13.58 20.26 22.63
N TRP A 279 13.04 21.16 23.46
CA TRP A 279 12.18 20.82 24.59
C TRP A 279 10.94 20.03 24.11
N GLY A 280 10.72 18.86 24.70
CA GLY A 280 9.65 17.94 24.32
C GLY A 280 9.96 17.02 23.13
N LYS A 281 11.13 17.17 22.48
CA LYS A 281 11.61 16.29 21.41
C LYS A 281 12.82 15.47 21.85
N LEU A 282 13.77 16.08 22.56
CA LEU A 282 14.95 15.42 23.11
C LEU A 282 15.19 15.87 24.55
N ASN A 283 15.63 14.94 25.40
CA ASN A 283 16.13 15.23 26.74
C ASN A 283 17.67 15.18 26.75
N ALA A 284 18.29 15.49 27.89
CA ALA A 284 19.76 15.54 27.99
C ALA A 284 20.45 14.19 27.69
N ALA A 285 19.82 13.07 28.04
CA ALA A 285 20.36 11.74 27.77
C ALA A 285 20.25 11.39 26.28
N ALA A 286 19.07 11.61 25.69
CA ALA A 286 18.81 11.38 24.28
C ALA A 286 19.67 12.28 23.38
N LEU A 287 19.90 13.54 23.77
CA LEU A 287 20.82 14.43 23.06
C LEU A 287 22.25 13.88 23.03
N LYS A 288 22.73 13.34 24.17
CA LYS A 288 24.06 12.75 24.25
C LYS A 288 24.19 11.51 23.38
N GLU A 289 23.22 10.60 23.47
CA GLU A 289 23.16 9.37 22.66
C GLU A 289 23.08 9.68 21.16
N THR A 290 22.24 10.66 20.78
CA THR A 290 22.11 11.10 19.37
C THR A 290 23.44 11.60 18.83
N VAL A 291 24.15 12.45 19.60
CA VAL A 291 25.42 13.03 19.16
C VAL A 291 26.57 12.03 19.17
N GLU A 292 26.54 11.00 20.03
CA GLU A 292 27.52 9.90 19.99
C GLU A 292 27.49 9.12 18.66
N GLY A 293 26.35 9.12 17.96
CA GLY A 293 26.20 8.52 16.63
C GLY A 293 26.44 9.48 15.45
N MET A 294 26.83 10.73 15.69
CA MET A 294 27.05 11.73 14.65
C MET A 294 28.55 11.96 14.38
N ASP A 295 29.01 11.63 13.17
CA ASP A 295 30.40 11.84 12.76
C ASP A 295 30.74 13.32 12.49
N ASP A 296 29.72 14.16 12.35
CA ASP A 296 29.82 15.57 11.96
C ASP A 296 29.64 16.56 13.14
N VAL A 297 29.58 16.06 14.38
CA VAL A 297 29.44 16.89 15.59
C VAL A 297 30.51 16.56 16.63
N ARG A 298 31.33 17.57 16.96
CA ARG A 298 32.31 17.48 18.04
C ARG A 298 31.70 17.85 19.38
N THR A 299 32.07 17.12 20.44
CA THR A 299 31.72 17.50 21.81
C THR A 299 32.95 17.66 22.71
N TRP A 300 32.92 18.63 23.62
CA TRP A 300 33.92 18.79 24.69
C TRP A 300 33.32 19.50 25.90
N SER A 301 34.06 19.54 27.01
CA SER A 301 33.65 20.28 28.22
C SER A 301 34.46 21.55 28.38
N GLU A 302 33.79 22.66 28.68
CA GLU A 302 34.40 23.98 28.84
C GLU A 302 33.96 24.65 30.16
N ARG A 303 34.92 25.25 30.88
CA ARG A 303 34.65 26.02 32.10
C ARG A 303 34.36 27.47 31.75
N THR A 304 33.08 27.83 31.68
CA THR A 304 32.64 29.22 31.58
C THR A 304 32.73 29.93 32.93
N GLY A 305 33.93 30.40 33.31
CA GLY A 305 34.25 31.52 34.22
C GLY A 305 33.66 31.62 35.65
N GLY A 306 32.61 30.89 36.02
CA GLY A 306 31.91 30.97 37.31
C GLY A 306 32.01 29.70 38.17
N ARG A 307 31.49 29.76 39.42
CA ARG A 307 31.43 28.66 40.40
C ARG A 307 30.46 27.51 40.01
N GLY A 308 30.30 27.23 38.72
CA GLY A 308 29.41 26.18 38.19
C GLY A 308 30.15 24.95 37.69
N ALA A 309 29.42 23.85 37.49
CA ALA A 309 29.91 22.68 36.76
C ALA A 309 30.30 23.08 35.31
N PRO A 310 31.32 22.44 34.71
CA PRO A 310 31.69 22.69 33.32
C PRO A 310 30.51 22.41 32.39
N SER A 311 30.35 23.25 31.36
CA SER A 311 29.30 23.10 30.34
C SER A 311 29.79 22.18 29.24
N ILE A 312 28.91 21.31 28.72
CA ILE A 312 29.19 20.52 27.52
C ILE A 312 28.87 21.39 26.30
N MET A 313 29.83 21.46 25.38
CA MET A 313 29.78 22.20 24.13
C MET A 313 29.66 21.22 22.96
N TYR A 314 28.99 21.67 21.91
CA TYR A 314 28.72 20.95 20.67
C TYR A 314 29.08 21.86 19.50
N GLU A 315 29.76 21.34 18.49
CA GLU A 315 30.18 22.09 17.30
C GLU A 315 30.06 21.23 16.04
N LEU A 316 29.45 21.77 14.98
CA LEU A 316 29.44 21.15 13.66
C LEU A 316 30.84 21.23 13.05
N ILE A 317 31.34 20.10 12.57
CA ILE A 317 32.62 20.03 11.86
C ILE A 317 32.28 19.98 10.37
N ASP A 318 32.80 20.93 9.58
CA ASP A 318 32.81 20.76 8.13
C ASP A 318 33.71 19.57 7.81
N ALA A 319 33.25 18.64 6.99
CA ALA A 319 34.09 17.56 6.49
C ALA A 319 35.27 18.18 5.72
N GLU A 320 36.44 18.26 6.36
CA GLU A 320 37.68 18.58 5.68
C GLU A 320 37.85 17.58 4.53
N GLU A 321 37.94 18.08 3.29
CA GLU A 321 38.49 17.29 2.18
C GLU A 321 39.82 16.69 2.65
N PRO A 322 40.06 15.38 2.48
CA PRO A 322 41.30 14.78 2.95
C PRO A 322 42.46 15.51 2.27
N GLU A 323 43.37 16.07 3.07
CA GLU A 323 44.63 16.64 2.59
C GLU A 323 45.32 15.60 1.69
N VAL A 324 45.30 15.84 0.39
CA VAL A 324 46.13 15.12 -0.56
C VAL A 324 47.56 15.56 -0.28
N GLY A 325 48.23 14.82 0.61
CA GLY A 325 49.66 14.88 0.77
C GLY A 325 50.30 14.67 -0.59
N ALA A 326 50.89 15.72 -1.14
CA ALA A 326 51.64 15.68 -2.39
C ALA A 326 52.83 14.73 -2.25
N GLN A 327 52.63 13.46 -2.58
CA GLN A 327 53.74 12.59 -2.98
C GLN A 327 54.07 12.91 -4.43
N VAL A 328 55.17 13.63 -4.62
CA VAL A 328 55.85 13.75 -5.91
C VAL A 328 56.30 12.35 -6.31
N ILE A 329 55.57 11.73 -7.22
CA ILE A 329 56.04 10.55 -7.94
C ILE A 329 56.78 11.07 -9.18
N GLU A 330 58.10 10.91 -9.19
CA GLU A 330 58.92 11.11 -10.40
C GLU A 330 58.47 10.11 -11.48
N PHE A 331 58.02 10.63 -12.62
CA PHE A 331 57.70 9.82 -13.79
C PHE A 331 58.92 9.70 -14.70
N ASP A 332 59.56 8.53 -14.68
CA ASP A 332 60.57 8.14 -15.65
C ASP A 332 59.92 7.88 -17.02
N HIS A 333 60.40 8.60 -18.03
CA HIS A 333 59.88 8.56 -19.40
C HIS A 333 60.52 7.42 -20.19
N HIS A 334 59.91 6.23 -20.22
CA HIS A 334 60.19 5.23 -21.26
C HIS A 334 58.93 4.55 -21.82
N LYS A 335 58.58 5.00 -23.03
CA LYS A 335 57.85 4.35 -24.14
C LYS A 335 57.15 3.00 -23.86
N SER A 336 55.83 3.01 -23.92
CA SER A 336 55.08 1.93 -24.57
C SER A 336 53.84 2.47 -25.29
N LYS A 337 53.73 2.15 -26.58
CA LYS A 337 52.64 2.57 -27.47
C LYS A 337 51.41 1.70 -27.19
N VAL A 338 50.29 2.32 -26.83
CA VAL A 338 48.96 1.67 -26.89
C VAL A 338 48.11 2.42 -27.91
N LYS A 339 47.54 1.67 -28.87
CA LYS A 339 46.67 2.18 -29.95
C LYS A 339 45.33 2.68 -29.38
N PRO A 340 44.75 3.78 -29.91
CA PRO A 340 43.43 4.23 -29.51
C PRO A 340 42.32 3.32 -30.07
N ILE A 341 41.33 3.01 -29.23
CA ILE A 341 40.06 2.38 -29.60
C ILE A 341 39.14 3.50 -30.15
N PRO A 342 38.51 3.34 -31.33
CA PRO A 342 37.69 4.41 -31.91
C PRO A 342 36.30 4.47 -31.26
N GLU A 343 35.85 5.69 -30.96
CA GLU A 343 34.51 6.02 -30.47
C GLU A 343 33.43 5.70 -31.52
N PRO A 344 32.24 5.22 -31.11
CA PRO A 344 31.12 5.02 -32.01
C PRO A 344 30.48 6.36 -32.43
N ARG A 345 30.45 6.61 -33.73
CA ARG A 345 29.75 7.74 -34.37
C ARG A 345 28.23 7.57 -34.25
N VAL A 346 27.55 8.53 -33.62
CA VAL A 346 26.09 8.67 -33.69
C VAL A 346 25.72 9.34 -35.01
N ALA A 347 25.11 8.60 -35.92
CA ALA A 347 24.51 9.16 -37.13
C ALA A 347 23.09 9.64 -36.79
N VAL A 348 22.86 10.94 -36.95
CA VAL A 348 21.52 11.55 -36.86
C VAL A 348 20.86 11.40 -38.22
N SER A 349 19.87 10.53 -38.34
CA SER A 349 18.98 10.46 -39.52
C SER A 349 17.58 10.92 -39.15
N ASN A 350 17.15 12.02 -39.76
CA ASN A 350 15.80 12.59 -39.69
C ASN A 350 14.75 11.58 -40.18
N ILE A 351 13.75 11.27 -39.35
CA ILE A 351 12.67 10.31 -39.66
C ILE A 351 11.41 11.03 -40.19
N PHE A 352 11.58 12.12 -40.94
CA PHE A 352 10.47 12.88 -41.54
C PHE A 352 10.54 12.97 -43.07
N GLU A 353 11.13 11.97 -43.73
CA GLU A 353 10.94 11.76 -45.16
C GLU A 353 9.99 10.57 -45.38
N GLY A 354 8.76 10.85 -45.85
CA GLY A 354 8.02 9.85 -46.65
C GLY A 354 6.60 9.44 -46.24
N LEU A 355 5.78 10.30 -45.63
CA LEU A 355 4.32 10.05 -45.54
C LEU A 355 3.54 11.18 -46.25
N ILE A 356 3.41 11.02 -47.58
CA ILE A 356 2.22 11.42 -48.35
C ILE A 356 1.46 10.13 -48.66
#